data_AF-A0A3N4K182-F1
#
_entry.id   AF-A0A3N4K182-F1
#
_cell.length_a   1.000
_cell.length_b   1.000
_cell.length_c   1.000
_cell.angle_alpha   90.00
_cell.angle_beta   90.00
_cell.angle_gamma   90.00
#
_symmetry.space_group_name_H-M   'P 1'
#
loop_
_entity.id
_entity.type
_entity.pdbx_description
1 polymer ?
#
loop_
_entity_poly.entity_id
_entity_poly.type
_entity_poly.pdbx_seq_one_letter_code
_entity_poly.pdbx_strand_id
1 'polypeptide(L)'
;MPEGITYLDMKRMLIAQIPPGLYRIESHQEFHRKNQFTRSDPTLLEQYYHKDFFLNTLEIETWGKAIAFSLPTLWLRWQFALHGHVVPMKTTEYKQIIDSWKLKPGSIENVHIQMAFVGIEMCIVFLDRNKLMQASIILKYPTTTESSLSIWYDTSLAPCPILSFPAFKNNLLLSKNQQTLRNHSITVYTHMTDPKYNHLWNGIGTSHAVEILHLAGIHREEKIQNVWRKFITHDKLIGAINKFFLMGQSSEYTSRMAANKTTPHAFQWSPATTRWYYNSQFTKVYRKKETLIPSSIYNTWFNQGLQHPDMTPLPADWEENQVTELGKQKKKKVQVYTIELASVVALGRGDKIQEEEQDLLTVTEGEGDGDDGKEKRKKEKKKKRPKYTYTAIWKQPEEAKGRILSSEEVIKSGKLLDQSAGRAEIGIASFYDTHKEDWDRENMTDKYSHRISIRAGKIGRPR
;
A
#
# COMPACT_ATOMS: atom_id res chain seq x y z
N MET A 1 3.05 0.99 -0.55
CA MET A 1 2.00 0.07 -1.01
C MET A 1 0.88 0.87 -1.65
N PRO A 2 0.71 0.81 -2.98
CA PRO A 2 -0.43 1.41 -3.65
C PRO A 2 -1.76 0.82 -3.18
N GLU A 3 -2.67 1.68 -2.75
CA GLU A 3 -4.05 1.34 -2.38
C GLU A 3 -5.01 2.24 -3.17
N GLY A 4 -6.34 2.12 -3.03
CA GLY A 4 -7.28 2.74 -3.97
C GLY A 4 -7.08 4.24 -4.26
N ILE A 5 -6.75 5.05 -3.26
CA ILE A 5 -6.42 6.48 -3.41
C ILE A 5 -5.11 6.67 -4.19
N THR A 6 -4.10 5.81 -3.98
CA THR A 6 -2.85 5.85 -4.75
C THR A 6 -3.11 5.63 -6.24
N TYR A 7 -3.99 4.70 -6.61
CA TYR A 7 -4.38 4.47 -8.01
C TYR A 7 -5.10 5.68 -8.60
N LEU A 8 -5.99 6.32 -7.84
CA LEU A 8 -6.64 7.57 -8.24
C LEU A 8 -5.62 8.69 -8.48
N ASP A 9 -4.63 8.83 -7.60
CA ASP A 9 -3.58 9.84 -7.74
C ASP A 9 -2.67 9.56 -8.95
N MET A 10 -2.32 8.30 -9.21
CA MET A 10 -1.64 7.89 -10.44
C MET A 10 -2.45 8.30 -11.68
N LYS A 11 -3.75 7.98 -11.72
CA LYS A 11 -4.63 8.39 -12.82
C LYS A 11 -4.65 9.91 -13.01
N ARG A 12 -4.85 10.68 -11.93
CA ARG A 12 -4.86 12.16 -11.99
C ARG A 12 -3.55 12.70 -12.55
N MET A 13 -2.43 12.18 -12.06
CA MET A 13 -1.08 12.57 -12.50
C MET A 13 -0.85 12.26 -13.98
N LEU A 14 -1.27 11.08 -14.45
CA LEU A 14 -1.16 10.70 -15.85
C LEU A 14 -2.03 11.59 -16.75
N ILE A 15 -3.29 11.83 -16.39
CA ILE A 15 -4.19 12.73 -17.14
C ILE A 15 -3.63 14.15 -17.23
N ALA A 16 -3.02 14.64 -16.15
CA ALA A 16 -2.46 15.98 -16.08
C ALA A 16 -1.20 16.19 -16.90
N GLN A 17 -0.34 15.17 -17.01
CA GLN A 17 1.03 15.33 -17.51
C GLN A 17 1.28 14.62 -18.84
N ILE A 18 0.47 13.65 -19.21
CA ILE A 18 0.63 12.90 -20.45
C ILE A 18 -0.33 13.48 -21.51
N PRO A 19 0.20 14.08 -22.60
CA PRO A 19 -0.65 14.58 -23.66
C PRO A 19 -1.26 13.42 -24.46
N PRO A 20 -2.49 13.57 -24.98
CA PRO A 20 -3.02 12.64 -25.96
C PRO A 20 -2.16 12.67 -27.22
N GLY A 21 -1.92 11.51 -27.84
CA GLY A 21 -1.03 11.44 -29.00
C GLY A 21 -0.63 10.02 -29.38
N LEU A 22 0.36 9.92 -30.26
CA LEU A 22 0.94 8.64 -30.67
C LEU A 22 1.99 8.17 -29.66
N TYR A 23 1.86 6.92 -29.23
CA TYR A 23 2.77 6.24 -28.32
C TYR A 23 3.12 4.87 -28.88
N ARG A 24 4.29 4.36 -28.54
CA ARG A 24 4.70 2.97 -28.78
C ARG A 24 4.92 2.23 -27.48
N ILE A 25 4.69 0.91 -27.45
CA ILE A 25 5.01 0.09 -26.28
C ILE A 25 6.46 -0.40 -26.40
N GLU A 26 7.27 -0.07 -25.40
CA GLU A 26 8.57 -0.71 -25.17
C GLU A 26 8.47 -1.62 -23.94
N SER A 27 8.87 -2.88 -24.08
CA SER A 27 8.84 -3.87 -23.00
C SER A 27 10.25 -4.36 -22.70
N HIS A 28 10.63 -4.34 -21.43
CA HIS A 28 11.94 -4.76 -20.95
C HIS A 28 11.78 -6.07 -20.18
N GLN A 29 11.76 -7.17 -20.93
CA GLN A 29 11.39 -8.51 -20.44
C GLN A 29 12.34 -9.03 -19.35
N GLU A 30 13.58 -8.56 -19.32
CA GLU A 30 14.58 -8.88 -18.29
C GLU A 30 14.13 -8.50 -16.87
N PHE A 31 13.23 -7.51 -16.75
CA PHE A 31 12.68 -7.08 -15.47
C PHE A 31 11.34 -7.73 -15.14
N HIS A 32 10.76 -8.51 -16.05
CA HIS A 32 9.48 -9.17 -15.85
C HIS A 32 9.61 -10.35 -14.89
N ARG A 33 8.52 -10.67 -14.20
CA ARG A 33 8.41 -11.95 -13.50
C ARG A 33 7.82 -12.99 -14.44
N LYS A 34 8.26 -14.25 -14.30
CA LYS A 34 7.54 -15.39 -14.88
C LYS A 34 6.05 -15.32 -14.46
N ASN A 35 5.14 -15.35 -15.43
CA ASN A 35 3.68 -15.26 -15.24
C ASN A 35 3.16 -13.88 -14.79
N GLN A 36 3.84 -12.78 -15.13
CA GLN A 36 3.33 -11.42 -14.88
C GLN A 36 1.96 -11.15 -15.54
N PHE A 37 1.76 -11.66 -16.75
CA PHE A 37 0.49 -11.65 -17.45
C PHE A 37 -0.34 -12.87 -17.04
N THR A 38 -1.05 -12.76 -15.92
CA THR A 38 -1.88 -13.86 -15.40
C THR A 38 -3.13 -14.04 -16.24
N ARG A 39 -3.35 -15.26 -16.76
CA ARG A 39 -4.57 -15.65 -17.50
C ARG A 39 -4.85 -14.80 -18.76
N SER A 40 -3.81 -14.22 -19.34
CA SER A 40 -3.89 -13.46 -20.58
C SER A 40 -2.84 -13.98 -21.55
N ASP A 41 -3.18 -14.02 -22.84
CA ASP A 41 -2.24 -14.33 -23.90
C ASP A 41 -1.34 -13.10 -24.16
N PRO A 42 -0.04 -13.14 -23.81
CA PRO A 42 0.86 -12.01 -24.02
C PRO A 42 1.07 -11.68 -25.50
N THR A 43 0.82 -12.62 -26.43
CA THR A 43 0.98 -12.39 -27.87
C THR A 43 0.02 -11.31 -28.39
N LEU A 44 -1.09 -11.07 -27.69
CA LEU A 44 -2.02 -9.98 -28.01
C LEU A 44 -1.37 -8.59 -27.95
N LEU A 45 -0.28 -8.43 -27.18
CA LEU A 45 0.48 -7.17 -27.13
C LEU A 45 1.47 -7.02 -28.29
N GLU A 46 1.84 -8.08 -29.00
CA GLU A 46 2.86 -8.03 -30.05
C GLU A 46 2.50 -7.05 -31.17
N GLN A 47 1.21 -6.92 -31.47
CA GLN A 47 0.70 -5.95 -32.45
C GLN A 47 1.04 -4.49 -32.10
N TYR A 48 1.39 -4.20 -30.85
CA TYR A 48 1.71 -2.87 -30.32
C TYR A 48 3.21 -2.64 -30.06
N TYR A 49 4.07 -3.67 -30.13
CA TYR A 49 5.52 -3.51 -29.92
C TYR A 49 6.23 -2.83 -31.10
N HIS A 50 5.65 -2.93 -32.30
CA HIS A 50 6.26 -2.40 -33.53
C HIS A 50 5.40 -1.34 -34.22
N LYS A 51 4.32 -0.89 -33.56
CA LYS A 51 3.37 0.07 -34.12
C LYS A 51 2.99 1.12 -33.10
N ASP A 52 2.91 2.35 -33.55
CA ASP A 52 2.35 3.43 -32.76
C ASP A 52 0.84 3.22 -32.62
N PHE A 53 0.32 3.58 -31.46
CA PHE A 53 -1.10 3.64 -31.18
C PHE A 53 -1.46 5.00 -30.61
N PHE A 54 -2.68 5.45 -30.88
CA PHE A 54 -3.20 6.65 -30.27
C PHE A 54 -3.62 6.35 -28.82
N LEU A 55 -3.05 7.08 -27.87
CA LEU A 55 -3.44 7.04 -26.46
C LEU A 55 -4.25 8.28 -26.13
N ASN A 56 -5.49 8.08 -25.66
CA ASN A 56 -6.28 9.11 -25.02
C ASN A 56 -6.20 8.93 -23.50
N THR A 57 -5.55 9.86 -22.80
CA THR A 57 -5.32 9.74 -21.36
C THR A 57 -6.60 9.87 -20.53
N LEU A 58 -7.68 10.43 -21.10
CA LEU A 58 -9.00 10.45 -20.47
C LEU A 58 -9.61 9.05 -20.35
N GLU A 59 -9.15 8.09 -21.15
CA GLU A 59 -9.58 6.69 -21.11
C GLU A 59 -8.76 5.83 -20.14
N ILE A 60 -7.97 6.47 -19.26
CA ILE A 60 -7.34 5.80 -18.13
C ILE A 60 -8.38 5.64 -17.02
N GLU A 61 -8.62 4.42 -16.58
CA GLU A 61 -9.63 4.11 -15.57
C GLU A 61 -9.03 3.42 -14.34
N THR A 62 -9.69 3.54 -13.19
CA THR A 62 -9.23 2.94 -11.91
C THR A 62 -10.37 2.23 -11.21
N TRP A 63 -10.13 1.04 -10.68
CA TRP A 63 -11.13 0.24 -9.99
C TRP A 63 -10.51 -0.42 -8.75
N GLY A 64 -10.73 0.18 -7.58
CA GLY A 64 -10.12 -0.28 -6.34
C GLY A 64 -8.60 -0.27 -6.45
N LYS A 65 -7.97 -1.45 -6.40
CA LYS A 65 -6.51 -1.62 -6.52
C LYS A 65 -6.07 -2.02 -7.93
N ALA A 66 -6.70 -1.43 -8.96
CA ALA A 66 -6.35 -1.65 -10.35
C ALA A 66 -6.43 -0.35 -11.15
N ILE A 67 -5.55 -0.19 -12.14
CA ILE A 67 -5.63 0.85 -13.19
C ILE A 67 -5.71 0.16 -14.55
N ALA A 68 -6.43 0.73 -15.50
CA ALA A 68 -6.46 0.26 -16.86
C ALA A 68 -6.18 1.37 -17.87
N PHE A 69 -5.49 0.97 -18.93
CA PHE A 69 -5.18 1.78 -20.09
C PHE A 69 -5.96 1.25 -21.28
N SER A 70 -6.72 2.13 -21.89
CA SER A 70 -7.45 1.88 -23.12
C SER A 70 -6.49 1.92 -24.31
N LEU A 71 -6.31 0.77 -24.97
CA LEU A 71 -5.67 0.66 -26.28
C LEU A 71 -6.77 0.52 -27.35
N PRO A 72 -6.48 0.71 -28.65
CA PRO A 72 -7.49 0.60 -29.70
C PRO A 72 -8.33 -0.68 -29.66
N THR A 73 -7.73 -1.86 -29.45
CA THR A 73 -8.45 -3.15 -29.45
C THR A 73 -8.46 -3.85 -28.08
N LEU A 74 -7.72 -3.32 -27.11
CA LEU A 74 -7.46 -3.98 -25.82
C LEU A 74 -7.64 -3.02 -24.64
N TRP A 75 -7.83 -3.59 -23.47
CA TRP A 75 -7.54 -2.97 -22.19
C TRP A 75 -6.29 -3.60 -21.59
N LEU A 76 -5.37 -2.76 -21.13
CA LEU A 76 -4.23 -3.15 -20.32
C LEU A 76 -4.49 -2.83 -18.85
N ARG A 77 -4.81 -3.87 -18.08
CA ARG A 77 -5.11 -3.75 -16.65
C ARG A 77 -3.86 -4.07 -15.82
N TRP A 78 -3.55 -3.22 -14.85
CA TRP A 78 -2.42 -3.35 -13.95
C TRP A 78 -2.85 -3.34 -12.49
N GLN A 79 -2.25 -4.26 -11.72
CA GLN A 79 -2.37 -4.34 -10.27
C GLN A 79 -0.96 -4.30 -9.67
N PHE A 80 -0.59 -3.12 -9.19
CA PHE A 80 0.59 -2.88 -8.37
C PHE A 80 0.37 -3.41 -6.95
N ALA A 81 1.22 -4.37 -6.54
CA ALA A 81 1.17 -4.93 -5.20
C ALA A 81 1.81 -4.00 -4.15
N LEU A 82 3.11 -4.14 -3.87
CA LEU A 82 3.76 -3.44 -2.77
C LEU A 82 4.47 -2.15 -3.20
N HIS A 83 5.35 -2.23 -4.21
CA HIS A 83 6.21 -1.12 -4.64
C HIS A 83 6.08 -0.79 -6.13
N GLY A 84 5.14 -1.44 -6.83
CA GLY A 84 4.86 -1.13 -8.22
C GLY A 84 4.23 0.26 -8.38
N HIS A 85 4.61 0.98 -9.42
CA HIS A 85 4.03 2.28 -9.75
C HIS A 85 3.97 2.47 -11.26
N VAL A 86 3.07 3.35 -11.69
CA VAL A 86 3.08 3.93 -13.03
C VAL A 86 3.24 5.44 -12.91
N VAL A 87 4.20 6.01 -13.64
CA VAL A 87 4.50 7.44 -13.57
C VAL A 87 4.74 8.07 -14.94
N PRO A 88 4.41 9.37 -15.08
CA PRO A 88 4.84 10.15 -16.22
C PRO A 88 6.35 10.44 -16.13
N MET A 89 7.01 10.46 -17.28
CA MET A 89 8.43 10.74 -17.41
C MET A 89 8.68 11.48 -18.72
N LYS A 90 9.67 12.38 -18.78
CA LYS A 90 10.07 12.97 -20.07
C LYS A 90 10.72 11.92 -20.95
N THR A 91 10.44 11.93 -22.24
CA THR A 91 11.04 10.98 -23.19
C THR A 91 12.57 11.08 -23.23
N THR A 92 13.12 12.28 -23.02
CA THR A 92 14.58 12.49 -22.91
C THR A 92 15.17 11.82 -21.66
N GLU A 93 14.50 11.93 -20.51
CA GLU A 93 14.90 11.27 -19.26
C GLU A 93 14.83 9.74 -19.40
N TYR A 94 13.76 9.23 -19.99
CA TYR A 94 13.60 7.80 -20.28
C TYR A 94 14.78 7.25 -21.11
N LYS A 95 15.11 7.92 -22.23
CA LYS A 95 16.23 7.52 -23.09
C LYS A 95 17.56 7.50 -22.34
N GLN A 96 17.82 8.50 -21.49
CA GLN A 96 19.03 8.53 -20.65
C GLN A 96 19.14 7.34 -19.71
N ILE A 97 18.01 6.89 -19.14
CA ILE A 97 17.97 5.69 -18.27
C ILE A 97 18.27 4.43 -19.09
N ILE A 98 17.67 4.27 -20.26
CA ILE A 98 17.94 3.10 -21.12
C ILE A 98 19.39 3.09 -21.60
N ASP A 99 19.96 4.25 -21.95
CA ASP A 99 21.35 4.34 -22.36
C ASP A 99 22.32 4.07 -21.20
N SER A 100 21.96 4.43 -19.95
CA SER A 100 22.77 4.09 -18.78
C SER A 100 22.81 2.59 -18.49
N TRP A 101 21.72 1.86 -18.77
CA TRP A 101 21.73 0.39 -18.68
C TRP A 101 22.73 -0.25 -19.63
N LYS A 102 22.91 0.31 -20.83
CA LYS A 102 23.92 -0.17 -21.80
C LYS A 102 25.34 0.09 -21.32
N LEU A 103 25.56 1.22 -20.65
CA LEU A 103 26.87 1.59 -20.10
C LEU A 103 27.24 0.77 -18.86
N LYS A 104 26.25 0.38 -18.05
CA LYS A 104 26.42 -0.45 -16.85
C LYS A 104 25.36 -1.57 -16.80
N PRO A 105 25.51 -2.63 -17.62
CA PRO A 105 24.56 -3.74 -17.63
C PRO A 105 24.49 -4.42 -16.26
N GLY A 106 23.27 -4.65 -15.75
CA GLY A 106 23.04 -5.36 -14.48
C GLY A 106 23.40 -4.58 -13.21
N SER A 107 23.74 -3.29 -13.29
CA SER A 107 23.99 -2.47 -12.11
C SER A 107 22.78 -2.42 -11.19
N ILE A 108 23.00 -2.59 -9.88
CA ILE A 108 21.98 -2.37 -8.85
C ILE A 108 21.46 -0.93 -8.83
N GLU A 109 22.18 0.02 -9.44
CA GLU A 109 21.75 1.42 -9.55
C GLU A 109 20.70 1.63 -10.66
N ASN A 110 20.50 0.64 -11.55
CA ASN A 110 19.59 0.77 -12.67
C ASN A 110 18.13 0.73 -12.19
N VAL A 111 17.34 1.69 -12.64
CA VAL A 111 15.90 1.70 -12.38
C VAL A 111 15.23 0.57 -13.16
N HIS A 112 14.51 -0.34 -12.50
CA HIS A 112 13.84 -1.45 -13.17
C HIS A 112 12.49 -1.02 -13.79
N ILE A 113 12.53 -0.54 -15.03
CA ILE A 113 11.33 -0.26 -15.84
C ILE A 113 10.94 -1.56 -16.55
N GLN A 114 9.74 -2.08 -16.30
CA GLN A 114 9.25 -3.30 -16.95
C GLN A 114 8.59 -3.01 -18.30
N MET A 115 7.90 -1.88 -18.42
CA MET A 115 7.25 -1.46 -19.65
C MET A 115 7.20 0.07 -19.71
N ALA A 116 7.21 0.63 -20.91
CA ALA A 116 6.97 2.04 -21.14
C ALA A 116 6.03 2.25 -22.33
N PHE A 117 5.12 3.22 -22.23
CA PHE A 117 4.47 3.82 -23.39
C PHE A 117 5.25 5.08 -23.75
N VAL A 118 5.95 5.04 -24.87
CA VAL A 118 6.92 6.06 -25.27
C VAL A 118 6.27 6.98 -26.30
N GLY A 119 6.02 8.22 -25.92
CA GLY A 119 5.55 9.28 -26.81
C GLY A 119 6.68 10.23 -27.21
N ILE A 120 6.33 11.27 -27.98
CA ILE A 120 7.30 12.25 -28.49
C ILE A 120 7.98 13.01 -27.33
N GLU A 121 7.17 13.58 -26.43
CA GLU A 121 7.67 14.42 -25.33
C GLU A 121 7.65 13.70 -23.98
N MET A 122 6.64 12.87 -23.77
CA MET A 122 6.38 12.20 -22.50
C MET A 122 6.27 10.69 -22.69
N CYS A 123 6.60 9.96 -21.63
CA CYS A 123 6.49 8.53 -21.49
C CYS A 123 5.63 8.19 -20.27
N ILE A 124 4.93 7.07 -20.33
CA ILE A 124 4.33 6.40 -19.18
C ILE A 124 5.22 5.22 -18.84
N VAL A 125 5.85 5.20 -17.67
CA VAL A 125 6.74 4.09 -17.28
C VAL A 125 6.12 3.24 -16.17
N PHE A 126 6.18 1.93 -16.33
CA PHE A 126 5.71 0.92 -15.39
C PHE A 126 6.89 0.32 -14.67
N LEU A 127 6.88 0.43 -13.35
CA LEU A 127 7.99 0.11 -12.48
C LEU A 127 7.53 -0.90 -11.44
N ASP A 128 8.34 -1.90 -11.14
CA ASP A 128 8.06 -2.81 -10.03
C ASP A 128 9.32 -3.52 -9.53
N ARG A 129 9.92 -2.94 -8.50
CA ARG A 129 11.17 -3.45 -7.90
C ARG A 129 11.05 -4.88 -7.40
N ASN A 130 9.93 -5.22 -6.75
CA ASN A 130 9.78 -6.53 -6.11
C ASN A 130 9.25 -7.60 -7.07
N LYS A 131 8.98 -7.23 -8.33
CA LYS A 131 8.42 -8.15 -9.34
C LYS A 131 7.13 -8.83 -8.85
N LEU A 132 6.28 -8.09 -8.14
CA LEU A 132 4.98 -8.52 -7.60
C LEU A 132 3.77 -7.96 -8.35
N MET A 133 3.98 -7.08 -9.32
CA MET A 133 2.95 -6.50 -10.17
C MET A 133 2.34 -7.58 -11.06
N GLN A 134 1.02 -7.51 -11.21
CA GLN A 134 0.27 -8.35 -12.13
C GLN A 134 -0.33 -7.48 -13.23
N ALA A 135 -0.31 -8.01 -14.46
CA ALA A 135 -0.92 -7.40 -15.63
C ALA A 135 -1.96 -8.36 -16.22
N SER A 136 -2.97 -7.81 -16.88
CA SER A 136 -3.94 -8.58 -17.65
C SER A 136 -4.26 -7.82 -18.94
N ILE A 137 -4.36 -8.57 -20.03
CA ILE A 137 -4.75 -8.09 -21.35
C ILE A 137 -6.17 -8.57 -21.60
N ILE A 138 -7.06 -7.64 -21.93
CA ILE A 138 -8.50 -7.91 -22.08
C ILE A 138 -8.94 -7.35 -23.44
N LEU A 139 -9.53 -8.18 -24.29
CA LEU A 139 -10.07 -7.73 -25.59
C LEU A 139 -11.27 -6.81 -25.37
N LYS A 140 -11.37 -5.69 -26.09
CA LYS A 140 -12.55 -4.80 -26.03
C LYS A 140 -13.75 -5.39 -26.76
N TYR A 141 -13.47 -6.03 -27.89
CA TYR A 141 -14.45 -6.60 -28.81
C TYR A 141 -14.19 -8.10 -28.92
N PRO A 142 -14.75 -8.92 -28.02
CA PRO A 142 -14.60 -10.37 -28.10
C PRO A 142 -15.27 -10.89 -29.37
N THR A 143 -14.62 -11.82 -30.06
CA THR A 143 -15.07 -12.40 -31.34
C THR A 143 -16.21 -13.42 -31.19
N THR A 144 -16.66 -13.71 -29.97
CA THR A 144 -17.76 -14.63 -29.67
C THR A 144 -19.11 -13.93 -29.70
N THR A 145 -20.13 -14.61 -30.25
CA THR A 145 -21.48 -14.12 -30.61
C THR A 145 -22.35 -13.55 -29.48
N GLU A 146 -21.91 -13.57 -28.23
CA GLU A 146 -22.57 -12.87 -27.11
C GLU A 146 -21.84 -11.55 -26.84
N SER A 147 -21.99 -10.60 -27.78
CA SER A 147 -21.37 -9.27 -27.76
C SER A 147 -21.92 -8.41 -26.62
N SER A 148 -21.41 -8.62 -25.40
CA SER A 148 -21.32 -7.56 -24.40
C SER A 148 -19.92 -6.94 -24.48
N LEU A 149 -19.84 -5.60 -24.42
CA LEU A 149 -18.57 -4.90 -24.25
C LEU A 149 -17.81 -5.54 -23.07
N SER A 150 -16.59 -6.03 -23.31
CA SER A 150 -15.81 -6.67 -22.26
C SER A 150 -15.45 -5.67 -21.17
N ILE A 151 -15.89 -5.98 -19.95
CA ILE A 151 -15.60 -5.17 -18.77
C ILE A 151 -14.14 -5.38 -18.40
N TRP A 152 -13.36 -4.29 -18.33
CA TRP A 152 -11.92 -4.36 -18.07
C TRP A 152 -11.60 -4.70 -16.60
N TYR A 153 -12.50 -4.41 -15.67
CA TYR A 153 -12.31 -4.66 -14.25
C TYR A 153 -12.93 -5.99 -13.81
N ASP A 154 -12.43 -6.53 -12.69
CA ASP A 154 -12.95 -7.76 -12.12
C ASP A 154 -14.25 -7.50 -11.34
N THR A 155 -15.36 -8.02 -11.86
CA THR A 155 -16.71 -7.87 -11.29
C THR A 155 -16.95 -8.74 -10.06
N SER A 156 -16.06 -9.69 -9.75
CA SER A 156 -16.10 -10.44 -8.49
C SER A 156 -15.62 -9.62 -7.30
N LEU A 157 -14.93 -8.50 -7.54
CA LEU A 157 -14.48 -7.57 -6.52
C LEU A 157 -15.59 -6.59 -6.14
N ALA A 158 -15.50 -6.03 -4.93
CA ALA A 158 -16.44 -5.00 -4.51
C ALA A 158 -16.41 -3.78 -5.45
N PRO A 159 -17.53 -3.05 -5.58
CA PRO A 159 -17.55 -1.75 -6.23
C PRO A 159 -16.46 -0.82 -5.68
N CYS A 160 -15.88 0.04 -6.51
CA CYS A 160 -14.85 0.97 -6.05
C CYS A 160 -15.49 2.06 -5.16
N PRO A 161 -15.14 2.19 -3.86
CA PRO A 161 -15.74 3.19 -2.97
C PRO A 161 -15.41 4.64 -3.36
N ILE A 162 -14.36 4.84 -4.17
CA ILE A 162 -13.99 6.15 -4.73
C ILE A 162 -14.95 6.56 -5.85
N LEU A 163 -15.28 5.63 -6.74
CA LEU A 163 -16.12 5.90 -7.91
C LEU A 163 -17.61 5.96 -7.55
N SER A 164 -18.07 5.02 -6.73
CA SER A 164 -19.46 4.97 -6.28
C SER A 164 -19.56 4.39 -4.88
N PHE A 165 -19.54 5.30 -3.89
CA PHE A 165 -19.80 4.92 -2.51
C PHE A 165 -21.20 4.29 -2.32
N PRO A 166 -22.29 4.77 -2.97
CA PRO A 166 -23.59 4.11 -2.86
C PRO A 166 -23.56 2.64 -3.32
N ALA A 167 -22.91 2.33 -4.44
CA ALA A 167 -22.78 0.95 -4.91
C ALA A 167 -21.95 0.09 -3.94
N PHE A 168 -20.85 0.64 -3.41
CA PHE A 168 -20.04 -0.05 -2.40
C PHE A 168 -20.82 -0.31 -1.11
N LYS A 169 -21.57 0.69 -0.61
CA LYS A 169 -22.45 0.56 0.56
C LYS A 169 -23.51 -0.51 0.32
N ASN A 170 -24.19 -0.47 -0.82
CA ASN A 170 -25.22 -1.45 -1.17
C ASN A 170 -24.63 -2.86 -1.23
N ASN A 171 -23.42 -3.04 -1.77
CA ASN A 171 -22.72 -4.32 -1.75
C ASN A 171 -22.53 -4.86 -0.33
N LEU A 172 -22.10 -4.02 0.63
CA LEU A 172 -21.97 -4.43 2.03
C LEU A 172 -23.31 -4.76 2.70
N LEU A 173 -24.40 -4.14 2.24
CA LEU A 173 -25.75 -4.34 2.76
C LEU A 173 -26.53 -5.47 2.06
N LEU A 174 -25.97 -6.14 1.06
CA LEU A 174 -26.57 -7.34 0.47
C LEU A 174 -26.71 -8.44 1.54
N SER A 175 -27.86 -9.11 1.60
CA SER A 175 -28.18 -10.11 2.64
C SER A 175 -27.09 -11.18 2.80
N LYS A 176 -26.56 -11.69 1.69
CA LYS A 176 -25.46 -12.69 1.67
C LYS A 176 -24.17 -12.15 2.30
N ASN A 177 -23.83 -10.90 1.98
CA ASN A 177 -22.62 -10.25 2.50
C ASN A 177 -22.77 -9.90 3.98
N GLN A 178 -23.96 -9.43 4.40
CA GLN A 178 -24.26 -9.20 5.80
C GLN A 178 -24.17 -10.49 6.64
N GLN A 179 -24.69 -11.60 6.12
CA GLN A 179 -24.60 -12.90 6.79
C GLN A 179 -23.14 -13.33 6.94
N THR A 180 -22.34 -13.17 5.90
CA THR A 180 -20.89 -13.44 5.93
C THR A 180 -20.19 -12.61 7.01
N LEU A 181 -20.49 -11.30 7.07
CA LEU A 181 -19.91 -10.37 8.05
C LEU A 181 -20.33 -10.69 9.50
N ARG A 182 -21.56 -11.17 9.72
CA ARG A 182 -22.08 -11.54 11.06
C ARG A 182 -21.58 -12.89 11.58
N ASN A 183 -21.08 -13.74 10.69
CA ASN A 183 -20.67 -15.12 11.00
C ASN A 183 -19.14 -15.29 11.15
N HIS A 184 -18.34 -14.36 10.63
CA HIS A 184 -16.88 -14.45 10.75
C HIS A 184 -16.35 -13.89 12.07
N SER A 185 -15.53 -14.68 12.75
CA SER A 185 -14.90 -14.33 14.03
C SER A 185 -13.50 -13.71 13.90
N ILE A 186 -13.04 -13.46 12.67
CA ILE A 186 -11.75 -12.82 12.43
C ILE A 186 -11.78 -11.32 12.77
N THR A 187 -10.62 -10.74 13.03
CA THR A 187 -10.53 -9.30 13.32
C THR A 187 -10.98 -8.47 12.12
N VAL A 188 -11.60 -7.33 12.38
CA VAL A 188 -12.05 -6.37 11.35
C VAL A 188 -10.87 -5.93 10.48
N TYR A 189 -9.70 -5.70 11.07
CA TYR A 189 -8.50 -5.32 10.32
C TYR A 189 -8.04 -6.42 9.37
N THR A 190 -7.98 -7.69 9.81
CA THR A 190 -7.64 -8.80 8.91
C THR A 190 -8.67 -8.97 7.81
N HIS A 191 -9.96 -8.88 8.15
CA HIS A 191 -11.04 -9.01 7.17
C HIS A 191 -11.01 -7.92 6.09
N MET A 192 -10.65 -6.67 6.45
CA MET A 192 -10.54 -5.56 5.50
C MET A 192 -9.29 -5.58 4.63
N THR A 193 -8.22 -6.26 5.06
CA THR A 193 -6.89 -6.20 4.40
C THR A 193 -6.51 -7.46 3.65
N ASP A 194 -7.13 -8.60 3.95
CA ASP A 194 -6.86 -9.87 3.30
C ASP A 194 -7.51 -9.91 1.90
N PRO A 195 -6.74 -10.21 0.83
CA PRO A 195 -7.25 -10.28 -0.54
C PRO A 195 -8.47 -11.20 -0.72
N LYS A 196 -8.61 -12.26 0.10
CA LYS A 196 -9.77 -13.18 0.07
C LYS A 196 -11.11 -12.45 0.21
N TYR A 197 -11.12 -11.31 0.90
CA TYR A 197 -12.32 -10.52 1.17
C TYR A 197 -12.43 -9.26 0.30
N ASN A 198 -11.64 -9.14 -0.78
CA ASN A 198 -11.75 -7.98 -1.69
C ASN A 198 -13.12 -7.88 -2.40
N HIS A 199 -13.90 -8.96 -2.45
CA HIS A 199 -15.32 -8.93 -2.85
C HIS A 199 -16.19 -8.04 -1.92
N LEU A 200 -15.67 -7.65 -0.75
CA LEU A 200 -16.28 -6.71 0.19
C LEU A 200 -15.48 -5.41 0.34
N TRP A 201 -14.15 -5.45 0.22
CA TRP A 201 -13.26 -4.33 0.62
C TRP A 201 -12.32 -3.82 -0.48
N ASN A 202 -12.71 -3.97 -1.75
CA ASN A 202 -11.87 -3.52 -2.87
C ASN A 202 -11.41 -2.05 -2.71
N GLY A 203 -10.13 -1.79 -2.97
CA GLY A 203 -9.51 -0.47 -2.79
C GLY A 203 -9.00 -0.16 -1.37
N ILE A 204 -9.34 -0.97 -0.36
CA ILE A 204 -8.88 -0.80 1.03
C ILE A 204 -7.73 -1.76 1.29
N GLY A 205 -6.53 -1.24 1.57
CA GLY A 205 -5.40 -2.04 2.02
C GLY A 205 -5.05 -1.73 3.48
N THR A 206 -3.81 -2.05 3.85
CA THR A 206 -3.34 -1.91 5.22
C THR A 206 -3.45 -0.49 5.74
N SER A 207 -2.92 0.51 5.02
CA SER A 207 -2.89 1.89 5.49
C SER A 207 -4.29 2.51 5.49
N HIS A 208 -5.14 2.20 4.51
CA HIS A 208 -6.52 2.67 4.51
C HIS A 208 -7.33 2.06 5.65
N ALA A 209 -7.24 0.75 5.89
CA ALA A 209 -7.97 0.10 6.98
C ALA A 209 -7.56 0.67 8.34
N VAL A 210 -6.26 0.95 8.52
CA VAL A 210 -5.70 1.61 9.69
C VAL A 210 -6.41 2.95 9.98
N GLU A 211 -6.53 3.81 8.97
CA GLU A 211 -7.11 5.15 9.08
C GLU A 211 -8.64 5.12 9.20
N ILE A 212 -9.31 4.26 8.43
CA ILE A 212 -10.77 4.06 8.48
C ILE A 212 -11.20 3.60 9.87
N LEU A 213 -10.52 2.62 10.46
CA LEU A 213 -10.85 2.13 11.80
C LEU A 213 -10.60 3.18 12.89
N HIS A 214 -9.57 4.01 12.71
CA HIS A 214 -9.33 5.16 13.58
C HIS A 214 -10.47 6.18 13.49
N LEU A 215 -10.92 6.52 12.27
CA LEU A 215 -12.06 7.41 12.05
C LEU A 215 -13.37 6.85 12.62
N ALA A 216 -13.56 5.52 12.57
CA ALA A 216 -14.72 4.84 13.13
C ALA A 216 -14.68 4.72 14.67
N GLY A 217 -13.51 4.93 15.29
CA GLY A 217 -13.32 4.65 16.72
C GLY A 217 -13.41 3.16 17.06
N ILE A 218 -12.98 2.28 16.16
CA ILE A 218 -13.04 0.83 16.32
C ILE A 218 -11.61 0.27 16.49
N HIS A 219 -11.39 -0.51 17.55
CA HIS A 219 -10.11 -1.18 17.74
C HIS A 219 -9.88 -2.23 16.65
N ARG A 220 -8.65 -2.34 16.16
CA ARG A 220 -8.32 -3.16 14.97
C ARG A 220 -8.50 -4.66 15.17
N GLU A 221 -8.33 -5.09 16.40
CA GLU A 221 -8.54 -6.48 16.83
C GLU A 221 -10.00 -6.80 17.18
N GLU A 222 -10.92 -5.83 17.08
CA GLU A 222 -12.35 -6.11 17.22
C GLU A 222 -12.79 -7.11 16.14
N LYS A 223 -13.68 -8.04 16.48
CA LYS A 223 -14.15 -9.04 15.53
C LYS A 223 -15.14 -8.44 14.55
N ILE A 224 -15.06 -8.83 13.27
CA ILE A 224 -15.99 -8.32 12.26
C ILE A 224 -17.45 -8.63 12.60
N GLN A 225 -17.74 -9.82 13.15
CA GLN A 225 -19.07 -10.16 13.65
C GLN A 225 -19.59 -9.19 14.71
N ASN A 226 -18.74 -8.68 15.60
CA ASN A 226 -19.15 -7.79 16.69
C ASN A 226 -19.46 -6.39 16.15
N VAL A 227 -18.68 -5.94 15.16
CA VAL A 227 -18.95 -4.72 14.40
C VAL A 227 -20.30 -4.82 13.70
N TRP A 228 -20.57 -5.94 13.00
CA TRP A 228 -21.77 -6.08 12.16
C TRP A 228 -23.05 -6.47 12.90
N ARG A 229 -22.95 -7.00 14.13
CA ARG A 229 -24.12 -7.29 14.98
C ARG A 229 -24.73 -6.04 15.61
N LYS A 230 -23.92 -4.99 15.84
CA LYS A 230 -24.38 -3.73 16.44
C LYS A 230 -24.68 -2.72 15.34
N PHE A 231 -25.93 -2.26 15.24
CA PHE A 231 -26.34 -1.31 14.20
C PHE A 231 -25.45 -0.05 14.20
N ILE A 232 -25.31 0.56 15.38
CA ILE A 232 -24.52 1.78 15.58
C ILE A 232 -23.06 1.59 15.16
N THR A 233 -22.47 0.42 15.42
CA THR A 233 -21.03 0.21 15.16
C THR A 233 -20.74 -0.01 13.68
N HIS A 234 -21.56 -0.77 12.95
CA HIS A 234 -21.34 -0.92 11.52
C HIS A 234 -21.71 0.35 10.74
N ASP A 235 -22.74 1.10 11.16
CA ASP A 235 -23.07 2.38 10.52
C ASP A 235 -21.94 3.40 10.68
N LYS A 236 -21.31 3.45 11.87
CA LYS A 236 -20.07 4.22 12.12
C LYS A 236 -18.94 3.80 11.17
N LEU A 237 -18.74 2.50 10.96
CA LEU A 237 -17.70 2.01 10.05
C LEU A 237 -17.99 2.42 8.59
N ILE A 238 -19.22 2.24 8.11
CA ILE A 238 -19.65 2.64 6.77
C ILE A 238 -19.47 4.16 6.59
N GLY A 239 -19.89 4.96 7.56
CA GLY A 239 -19.70 6.41 7.56
C GLY A 239 -18.23 6.82 7.54
N ALA A 240 -17.37 6.13 8.29
CA ALA A 240 -15.93 6.36 8.30
C ALA A 240 -15.28 6.04 6.95
N ILE A 241 -15.72 4.96 6.27
CA ILE A 241 -15.25 4.62 4.92
C ILE A 241 -15.60 5.75 3.94
N ASN A 242 -16.86 6.22 3.95
CA ASN A 242 -17.28 7.33 3.09
C ASN A 242 -16.41 8.56 3.33
N LYS A 243 -16.29 8.96 4.60
CA LYS A 243 -15.51 10.14 5.00
C LYS A 243 -14.05 10.02 4.55
N PHE A 244 -13.43 8.86 4.73
CA PHE A 244 -12.05 8.61 4.32
C PHE A 244 -11.84 8.83 2.81
N PHE A 245 -12.69 8.25 1.97
CA PHE A 245 -12.57 8.40 0.52
C PHE A 245 -12.97 9.79 0.01
N LEU A 246 -13.91 10.46 0.67
CA LEU A 246 -14.24 11.88 0.40
C LEU A 246 -13.05 12.79 0.72
N MET A 247 -12.29 12.52 1.79
CA MET A 247 -11.07 13.27 2.09
C MET A 247 -10.06 13.19 0.95
N GLY A 248 -9.88 12.02 0.33
CA GLY A 248 -9.00 11.82 -0.84
C GLY A 248 -9.49 12.50 -2.14
N GLN A 249 -10.70 13.02 -2.14
CA GLN A 249 -11.31 13.76 -3.26
C GLN A 249 -11.51 15.25 -2.96
N SER A 250 -11.27 15.69 -1.73
CA SER A 250 -11.44 17.09 -1.32
C SER A 250 -10.50 18.04 -2.07
N SER A 251 -10.93 19.30 -2.24
CA SER A 251 -10.11 20.36 -2.80
C SER A 251 -8.83 20.61 -1.99
N GLU A 252 -8.90 20.48 -0.67
CA GLU A 252 -7.73 20.56 0.21
C GLU A 252 -6.71 19.46 -0.15
N TYR A 253 -7.17 18.23 -0.34
CA TYR A 253 -6.31 17.13 -0.76
C TYR A 253 -5.71 17.37 -2.14
N THR A 254 -6.54 17.67 -3.14
CA THR A 254 -6.09 17.78 -4.55
C THR A 254 -5.19 18.98 -4.80
N SER A 255 -5.34 20.08 -4.05
CA SER A 255 -4.41 21.22 -4.12
C SER A 255 -3.02 20.91 -3.56
N ARG A 256 -2.93 20.00 -2.58
CA ARG A 256 -1.68 19.57 -1.94
C ARG A 256 -1.01 18.44 -2.74
N MET A 257 -1.81 17.50 -3.23
CA MET A 257 -1.46 16.39 -4.12
C MET A 257 -1.69 16.79 -5.58
N ALA A 258 -1.16 17.95 -5.97
CA ALA A 258 -1.42 18.54 -7.27
C ALA A 258 -0.85 17.66 -8.39
N ALA A 259 -1.74 17.14 -9.24
CA ALA A 259 -1.42 16.28 -10.37
C ALA A 259 -0.47 16.95 -11.39
N ASN A 260 -0.51 18.28 -11.48
CA ASN A 260 0.27 19.07 -12.44
C ASN A 260 1.67 19.45 -11.91
N LYS A 261 2.00 19.12 -10.65
CA LYS A 261 3.33 19.41 -10.10
C LYS A 261 4.32 18.38 -10.65
N THR A 262 4.92 18.71 -11.78
CA THR A 262 6.08 18.00 -12.31
C THR A 262 7.29 18.37 -11.44
N THR A 263 7.86 17.39 -10.75
CA THR A 263 9.27 17.51 -10.39
C THR A 263 10.07 17.50 -11.70
N PRO A 264 11.21 18.23 -11.79
CA PRO A 264 12.03 18.27 -13.00
C PRO A 264 12.36 16.90 -13.59
N HIS A 265 12.47 15.89 -12.72
CA HIS A 265 12.70 14.48 -13.04
C HIS A 265 11.57 13.61 -12.50
N ALA A 266 11.22 12.54 -13.21
CA ALA A 266 10.17 11.58 -12.85
C ALA A 266 10.41 10.92 -11.48
N PHE A 267 11.68 10.81 -11.11
CA PHE A 267 12.12 10.18 -9.86
C PHE A 267 12.47 11.15 -8.74
N GLN A 268 12.39 12.45 -9.01
CA GLN A 268 12.67 13.45 -8.00
C GLN A 268 11.50 13.56 -7.03
N TRP A 269 11.83 13.55 -5.75
CA TRP A 269 10.83 13.51 -4.69
C TRP A 269 10.19 14.89 -4.46
N SER A 270 8.86 14.95 -4.30
CA SER A 270 8.14 16.17 -3.91
C SER A 270 8.04 16.26 -2.38
N PRO A 271 8.70 17.25 -1.74
CA PRO A 271 8.62 17.45 -0.30
C PRO A 271 7.20 17.64 0.23
N ALA A 272 6.30 18.16 -0.60
CA ALA A 272 4.91 18.39 -0.25
C ALA A 272 4.14 17.07 -0.05
N THR A 273 4.40 16.05 -0.87
CA THR A 273 3.68 14.77 -0.84
C THR A 273 3.96 14.01 0.46
N THR A 274 5.22 13.83 0.88
CA THR A 274 5.50 13.14 2.16
C THR A 274 5.17 14.01 3.34
N ARG A 275 5.41 15.34 3.30
CA ARG A 275 5.05 16.20 4.43
C ARG A 275 3.55 16.17 4.71
N TRP A 276 2.72 16.17 3.68
CA TRP A 276 1.27 16.28 3.83
C TRP A 276 0.56 14.92 3.92
N TYR A 277 0.81 14.02 2.96
CA TYR A 277 0.15 12.72 2.90
C TYR A 277 0.65 11.79 4.02
N TYR A 278 1.97 11.56 4.08
CA TYR A 278 2.57 10.67 5.08
C TYR A 278 2.75 11.33 6.43
N ASN A 279 3.21 12.59 6.50
CA ASN A 279 3.74 13.14 7.76
C ASN A 279 2.74 13.88 8.64
N SER A 280 1.61 14.39 8.13
CA SER A 280 0.78 15.29 8.96
C SER A 280 -0.73 15.22 8.77
N GLN A 281 -1.27 15.25 7.53
CA GLN A 281 -2.67 15.59 7.33
C GLN A 281 -3.56 14.45 6.86
N PHE A 282 -3.11 13.60 5.93
CA PHE A 282 -3.95 12.51 5.43
C PHE A 282 -3.90 11.28 6.34
N THR A 283 -2.71 10.69 6.54
CA THR A 283 -2.54 9.58 7.49
C THR A 283 -2.35 10.11 8.90
N LYS A 284 -3.25 9.72 9.82
CA LYS A 284 -3.24 10.13 11.23
C LYS A 284 -2.59 9.12 12.14
N VAL A 285 -2.63 7.82 11.80
CA VAL A 285 -2.19 6.75 12.72
C VAL A 285 -1.23 5.76 12.08
N TYR A 286 -1.25 5.58 10.76
CA TYR A 286 -0.34 4.64 10.10
C TYR A 286 1.13 5.02 10.31
N ARG A 287 1.89 4.14 10.98
CA ARG A 287 3.31 4.34 11.32
C ARG A 287 3.62 5.65 12.06
N LYS A 288 2.67 6.13 12.86
CA LYS A 288 2.82 7.33 13.69
C LYS A 288 3.16 6.99 15.13
N LYS A 289 3.90 7.89 15.79
CA LYS A 289 4.13 7.86 17.23
C LYS A 289 2.94 8.45 17.99
N GLU A 290 2.32 9.44 17.38
CA GLU A 290 1.32 10.32 17.99
C GLU A 290 0.42 10.90 16.92
N THR A 291 -0.78 11.31 17.33
CA THR A 291 -1.75 11.94 16.45
C THR A 291 -2.55 13.02 17.18
N LEU A 292 -3.16 13.91 16.42
CA LEU A 292 -3.99 15.00 16.92
C LEU A 292 -5.47 14.70 16.64
N ILE A 293 -6.27 14.58 17.70
CA ILE A 293 -7.72 14.35 17.61
C ILE A 293 -8.52 15.55 18.13
N PRO A 294 -9.70 15.85 17.55
CA PRO A 294 -10.63 16.83 18.10
C PRO A 294 -11.06 16.51 19.53
N SER A 295 -11.44 17.55 20.30
CA SER A 295 -11.91 17.40 21.68
C SER A 295 -13.12 16.49 21.80
N SER A 296 -14.08 16.57 20.87
CA SER A 296 -15.26 15.71 20.82
C SER A 296 -14.90 14.23 20.69
N ILE A 297 -13.94 13.89 19.83
CA ILE A 297 -13.42 12.51 19.69
C ILE A 297 -12.70 12.08 20.97
N TYR A 298 -11.84 12.95 21.51
CA TYR A 298 -11.11 12.65 22.75
C TYR A 298 -12.07 12.34 23.90
N ASN A 299 -13.04 13.22 24.17
CA ASN A 299 -14.00 13.06 25.25
C ASN A 299 -14.86 11.81 25.05
N THR A 300 -15.28 11.53 23.81
CA THR A 300 -16.01 10.29 23.49
C THR A 300 -15.19 9.05 23.83
N TRP A 301 -13.92 9.01 23.43
CA TRP A 301 -13.04 7.87 23.72
C TRP A 301 -12.68 7.74 25.19
N PHE A 302 -12.48 8.87 25.86
CA PHE A 302 -12.22 8.92 27.30
C PHE A 302 -13.41 8.35 28.07
N ASN A 303 -14.63 8.83 27.80
CA ASN A 303 -15.86 8.36 28.46
C ASN A 303 -16.19 6.88 28.16
N GLN A 304 -15.74 6.36 27.02
CA GLN A 304 -15.86 4.93 26.67
C GLN A 304 -14.74 4.06 27.26
N GLY A 305 -13.78 4.65 27.98
CA GLY A 305 -12.63 3.94 28.54
C GLY A 305 -11.71 3.36 27.46
N LEU A 306 -11.64 3.99 26.28
CA LEU A 306 -10.83 3.53 25.14
C LEU A 306 -9.38 4.04 25.19
N GLN A 307 -9.10 5.02 26.05
CA GLN A 307 -7.79 5.65 26.18
C GLN A 307 -6.90 4.95 27.22
N HIS A 308 -5.62 5.32 27.26
CA HIS A 308 -4.69 4.84 28.29
C HIS A 308 -5.16 5.32 29.68
N PRO A 309 -5.00 4.51 30.75
CA PRO A 309 -5.39 4.90 32.11
C PRO A 309 -4.79 6.23 32.58
N ASP A 310 -3.57 6.55 32.12
CA ASP A 310 -2.88 7.80 32.48
C ASP A 310 -3.43 9.06 31.78
N MET A 311 -4.36 8.91 30.84
CA MET A 311 -5.01 10.06 30.20
C MET A 311 -6.01 10.70 31.18
N THR A 312 -6.05 12.03 31.21
CA THR A 312 -6.98 12.79 32.07
C THR A 312 -8.12 13.40 31.26
N PRO A 313 -9.29 13.69 31.88
CA PRO A 313 -10.32 14.50 31.24
C PRO A 313 -9.76 15.83 30.73
N LEU A 314 -10.33 16.35 29.64
CA LEU A 314 -9.99 17.71 29.21
C LEU A 314 -10.58 18.73 30.20
N PRO A 315 -9.85 19.82 30.50
CA PRO A 315 -10.37 20.94 31.28
C PRO A 315 -11.68 21.52 30.71
N ALA A 316 -12.52 22.12 31.55
CA ALA A 316 -13.82 22.67 31.16
C ALA A 316 -13.73 23.80 30.13
N ASP A 317 -12.61 24.53 30.09
CA ASP A 317 -12.31 25.57 29.11
C ASP A 317 -11.82 25.00 27.77
N TRP A 318 -11.74 23.68 27.58
CA TRP A 318 -11.35 23.08 26.30
C TRP A 318 -12.53 22.98 25.34
N GLU A 319 -13.03 24.12 24.86
CA GLU A 319 -14.17 24.17 23.93
C GLU A 319 -13.80 23.66 22.53
N GLU A 320 -14.76 23.02 21.84
CA GLU A 320 -14.62 22.48 20.48
C GLU A 320 -14.31 23.55 19.42
N ASN A 321 -14.65 24.81 19.72
CA ASN A 321 -14.47 25.98 18.87
C ASN A 321 -13.27 26.86 19.28
N GLN A 322 -12.53 26.50 20.33
CA GLN A 322 -11.31 27.23 20.65
C GLN A 322 -10.30 27.07 19.52
N VAL A 323 -9.90 28.20 18.96
CA VAL A 323 -8.82 28.31 18.00
C VAL A 323 -7.53 28.62 18.74
N THR A 324 -6.46 27.96 18.33
CA THR A 324 -5.09 28.37 18.67
C THR A 324 -4.85 29.82 18.22
N GLU A 325 -3.80 30.47 18.72
CA GLU A 325 -3.37 31.81 18.29
C GLU A 325 -3.22 31.95 16.75
N LEU A 326 -3.01 30.82 16.07
CA LEU A 326 -2.91 30.71 14.61
C LEU A 326 -4.25 30.44 13.89
N GLY A 327 -5.39 30.60 14.56
CA GLY A 327 -6.73 30.39 14.00
C GLY A 327 -7.11 28.93 13.74
N LYS A 328 -6.32 27.96 14.21
CA LYS A 328 -6.59 26.52 14.00
C LYS A 328 -7.32 25.91 15.18
N GLN A 329 -8.30 25.04 14.92
CA GLN A 329 -9.01 24.29 15.95
C GLN A 329 -8.04 23.57 16.91
N LYS A 330 -8.27 23.75 18.21
CA LYS A 330 -7.50 23.12 19.29
C LYS A 330 -7.72 21.60 19.26
N LYS A 331 -6.65 20.82 19.08
CA LYS A 331 -6.67 19.35 19.03
C LYS A 331 -5.85 18.76 20.17
N LYS A 332 -6.28 17.63 20.73
CA LYS A 332 -5.54 16.91 21.75
C LYS A 332 -4.58 15.92 21.10
N LYS A 333 -3.35 15.95 21.58
CA LYS A 333 -2.30 15.01 21.20
C LYS A 333 -2.47 13.70 21.95
N VAL A 334 -2.53 12.59 21.22
CA VAL A 334 -2.66 11.23 21.76
C VAL A 334 -1.59 10.31 21.18
N GLN A 335 -1.17 9.32 21.95
CA GLN A 335 -0.20 8.32 21.52
C GLN A 335 -0.80 7.36 20.49
N VAL A 336 0.04 6.90 19.57
CA VAL A 336 -0.27 5.81 18.65
C VAL A 336 0.56 4.59 19.04
N TYR A 337 -0.13 3.49 19.30
CA TYR A 337 0.45 2.22 19.71
C TYR A 337 0.74 1.36 18.50
N THR A 338 1.86 0.62 18.52
CA THR A 338 2.17 -0.40 17.52
C THR A 338 1.84 -1.77 18.10
N ILE A 339 1.01 -2.53 17.38
CA ILE A 339 0.58 -3.88 17.77
C ILE A 339 1.29 -4.90 16.90
N GLU A 340 2.01 -5.81 17.52
CA GLU A 340 2.52 -7.03 16.91
C GLU A 340 1.42 -8.10 16.91
N LEU A 341 0.92 -8.45 15.72
CA LEU A 341 -0.14 -9.45 15.57
C LEU A 341 0.45 -10.85 15.69
N ALA A 342 -0.15 -11.68 16.55
CA ALA A 342 0.22 -13.09 16.68
C ALA A 342 0.15 -13.79 15.31
N SER A 343 1.20 -14.51 14.94
CA SER A 343 1.17 -15.36 13.75
C SER A 343 0.08 -16.40 13.95
N VAL A 344 -0.93 -16.43 13.07
CA VAL A 344 -1.95 -17.49 13.09
C VAL A 344 -1.24 -18.82 12.87
N VAL A 345 -1.01 -19.54 13.97
CA VAL A 345 -0.74 -20.97 13.95
C VAL A 345 -2.08 -21.58 13.56
N ALA A 346 -2.16 -22.10 12.33
CA ALA A 346 -3.22 -23.03 11.98
C ALA A 346 -3.00 -24.27 12.87
N LEU A 347 -3.61 -24.27 14.05
CA LEU A 347 -3.73 -25.47 14.86
C LEU A 347 -4.69 -26.38 14.09
N GLY A 348 -4.12 -27.43 13.50
CA GLY A 348 -4.88 -28.44 12.79
C GLY A 348 -5.95 -29.05 13.69
N ARG A 349 -7.17 -29.07 13.19
CA ARG A 349 -8.10 -30.18 13.37
C ARG A 349 -8.59 -30.54 11.98
N GLY A 350 -8.37 -31.80 11.62
CA GLY A 350 -8.59 -32.29 10.28
C GLY A 350 -10.06 -32.25 9.91
N ASP A 351 -10.31 -31.73 8.72
CA ASP A 351 -11.24 -32.35 7.79
C ASP A 351 -10.55 -32.35 6.43
N LYS A 352 -10.48 -33.54 5.83
CA LYS A 352 -9.98 -33.75 4.48
C LYS A 352 -10.90 -33.00 3.52
N ILE A 353 -10.42 -31.88 2.99
CA ILE A 353 -10.90 -31.36 1.72
C ILE A 353 -9.66 -31.29 0.84
N GLN A 354 -9.72 -32.01 -0.28
CA GLN A 354 -8.68 -32.03 -1.31
C GLN A 354 -8.42 -30.59 -1.77
N GLU A 355 -7.33 -30.01 -1.27
CA GLU A 355 -6.68 -28.88 -1.93
C GLU A 355 -5.98 -29.48 -3.16
N GLU A 356 -6.51 -29.20 -4.35
CA GLU A 356 -5.72 -29.29 -5.57
C GLU A 356 -4.50 -28.38 -5.40
N GLU A 357 -3.32 -28.99 -5.42
CA GLU A 357 -2.01 -28.35 -5.42
C GLU A 357 -1.92 -27.32 -6.57
N GLN A 358 -2.07 -26.03 -6.25
CA GLN A 358 -1.38 -24.99 -7.01
C GLN A 358 -0.02 -24.77 -6.34
N ASP A 359 0.98 -25.44 -6.91
CA ASP A 359 2.40 -25.31 -6.57
C ASP A 359 2.84 -23.83 -6.53
N LEU A 360 2.95 -23.30 -5.31
CA LEU A 360 3.78 -22.14 -5.02
C LEU A 360 5.24 -22.59 -4.94
N LEU A 361 5.83 -22.82 -6.12
CA LEU A 361 7.22 -23.20 -6.29
C LEU A 361 8.15 -22.11 -5.77
N THR A 362 9.02 -22.55 -4.88
CA THR A 362 10.06 -21.77 -4.20
C THR A 362 11.24 -21.68 -5.15
N VAL A 363 11.67 -20.47 -5.53
CA VAL A 363 12.89 -20.27 -6.31
C VAL A 363 14.09 -20.41 -5.37
N THR A 364 14.88 -21.45 -5.58
CA THR A 364 16.30 -21.52 -5.21
C THR A 364 17.11 -21.12 -6.44
N GLU A 365 17.90 -20.06 -6.33
CA GLU A 365 19.00 -19.78 -7.27
C GLU A 365 20.23 -20.58 -6.85
N GLY A 366 20.97 -21.11 -7.83
CA GLY A 366 22.23 -21.83 -7.65
C GLY A 366 22.55 -22.68 -8.88
N GLU A 367 23.35 -22.13 -9.79
CA GLU A 367 24.02 -22.84 -10.89
C GLU A 367 25.07 -23.82 -10.34
N GLY A 368 25.30 -24.93 -11.06
CA GLY A 368 26.48 -25.78 -10.88
C GLY A 368 26.17 -27.28 -11.02
N ASP A 369 26.38 -27.82 -12.22
CA ASP A 369 26.57 -29.26 -12.43
C ASP A 369 27.82 -29.72 -11.68
N GLY A 370 27.64 -30.68 -10.78
CA GLY A 370 28.71 -31.28 -9.97
C GLY A 370 28.14 -32.40 -9.11
N ASP A 371 28.64 -33.60 -9.39
CA ASP A 371 28.14 -34.91 -9.01
C ASP A 371 28.13 -35.23 -7.49
N ASP A 372 27.27 -36.20 -7.15
CA ASP A 372 27.21 -37.06 -5.97
C ASP A 372 26.98 -36.53 -4.53
N GLY A 373 26.02 -37.18 -3.86
CA GLY A 373 26.16 -37.52 -2.43
C GLY A 373 25.13 -36.95 -1.45
N LYS A 374 24.11 -37.77 -1.12
CA LYS A 374 23.27 -37.76 0.11
C LYS A 374 23.51 -36.62 1.12
N GLU A 375 22.53 -35.73 1.30
CA GLU A 375 22.39 -35.05 2.59
C GLU A 375 20.95 -34.76 3.04
N LYS A 376 20.77 -34.93 4.35
CA LYS A 376 19.53 -34.95 5.13
C LYS A 376 18.72 -33.66 4.93
N ARG A 377 17.46 -33.80 4.47
CA ARG A 377 16.47 -32.72 4.48
C ARG A 377 16.15 -32.29 5.93
N LYS A 378 16.88 -31.31 6.47
CA LYS A 378 16.41 -30.48 7.58
C LYS A 378 15.29 -29.58 7.04
N LYS A 379 14.04 -29.86 7.40
CA LYS A 379 12.94 -28.90 7.26
C LYS A 379 13.20 -27.72 8.19
N GLU A 380 13.91 -26.70 7.72
CA GLU A 380 13.92 -25.41 8.39
C GLU A 380 12.49 -24.85 8.40
N LYS A 381 11.89 -24.80 9.60
CA LYS A 381 10.67 -24.02 9.82
C LYS A 381 11.02 -22.56 9.52
N LYS A 382 10.72 -22.09 8.31
CA LYS A 382 10.73 -20.65 7.97
C LYS A 382 9.92 -19.91 9.04
N LYS A 383 10.61 -19.19 9.94
CA LYS A 383 9.97 -18.30 10.92
C LYS A 383 9.12 -17.31 10.12
N LYS A 384 7.79 -17.41 10.23
CA LYS A 384 6.89 -16.42 9.62
C LYS A 384 7.26 -15.05 10.18
N ARG A 385 7.51 -14.08 9.29
CA ARG A 385 7.79 -12.70 9.71
C ARG A 385 6.59 -12.16 10.51
N PRO A 386 6.83 -11.50 11.65
CA PRO A 386 5.76 -10.88 12.44
C PRO A 386 5.01 -9.82 11.61
N LYS A 387 3.69 -9.75 11.80
CA LYS A 387 2.82 -8.75 11.17
C LYS A 387 2.52 -7.63 12.18
N TYR A 388 2.46 -6.39 11.73
CA TYR A 388 2.24 -5.24 12.60
C TYR A 388 1.04 -4.40 12.15
N THR A 389 0.40 -3.77 13.12
CA THR A 389 -0.58 -2.71 12.91
C THR A 389 -0.36 -1.61 13.94
N TYR A 390 -1.16 -0.55 13.87
CA TYR A 390 -1.07 0.67 14.68
C TYR A 390 -2.42 0.90 15.41
N THR A 391 -2.60 1.84 16.31
CA THR A 391 -3.92 2.27 16.80
C THR A 391 -3.75 3.45 17.75
N ALA A 392 -4.73 4.35 17.82
CA ALA A 392 -4.79 5.37 18.88
C ALA A 392 -5.70 4.95 20.06
N ILE A 393 -6.40 3.82 19.93
CA ILE A 393 -7.23 3.23 20.97
C ILE A 393 -6.36 2.26 21.77
N TRP A 394 -6.25 2.50 23.07
CA TRP A 394 -5.45 1.68 23.98
C TRP A 394 -6.16 0.39 24.38
N LYS A 395 -7.44 0.49 24.74
CA LYS A 395 -8.21 -0.66 25.23
C LYS A 395 -8.39 -1.71 24.14
N GLN A 396 -7.64 -2.80 24.26
CA GLN A 396 -7.82 -3.98 23.42
C GLN A 396 -9.12 -4.71 23.78
N PRO A 397 -9.83 -5.32 22.80
CA PRO A 397 -10.97 -6.19 23.10
C PRO A 397 -10.52 -7.44 23.87
N GLU A 398 -11.42 -8.06 24.63
CA GLU A 398 -11.12 -9.19 25.54
C GLU A 398 -10.41 -10.37 24.86
N GLU A 399 -10.65 -10.57 23.56
CA GLU A 399 -10.08 -11.67 22.78
C GLU A 399 -8.90 -11.25 21.88
N ALA A 400 -8.33 -10.07 22.10
CA ALA A 400 -7.15 -9.60 21.38
C ALA A 400 -5.97 -10.56 21.58
N LYS A 401 -5.20 -10.77 20.53
CA LYS A 401 -4.01 -11.66 20.54
C LYS A 401 -2.73 -10.90 20.25
N GLY A 402 -2.85 -9.65 19.81
CA GLY A 402 -1.74 -8.78 19.49
C GLY A 402 -1.06 -8.24 20.74
N ARG A 403 0.26 -8.12 20.68
CA ARG A 403 1.07 -7.52 21.74
C ARG A 403 1.33 -6.06 21.41
N ILE A 404 0.99 -5.15 22.31
CA ILE A 404 1.40 -3.74 22.20
C ILE A 404 2.90 -3.66 22.48
N LEU A 405 3.66 -3.09 21.54
CA LEU A 405 5.10 -2.90 21.70
C LEU A 405 5.42 -1.69 22.57
N SER A 406 6.49 -1.80 23.35
CA SER A 406 7.06 -0.67 24.08
C SER A 406 7.69 0.36 23.12
N SER A 407 7.85 1.61 23.58
CA SER A 407 8.49 2.66 22.79
C SER A 407 9.90 2.29 22.32
N GLU A 408 10.68 1.60 23.16
CA GLU A 408 12.03 1.15 22.81
C GLU A 408 12.01 0.07 21.72
N GLU A 409 11.11 -0.91 21.81
CA GLU A 409 10.95 -1.95 20.78
C GLU A 409 10.53 -1.34 19.45
N VAL A 410 9.64 -0.36 19.47
CA VAL A 410 9.18 0.36 18.28
C VAL A 410 10.32 1.13 17.61
N ILE A 411 11.17 1.80 18.40
CA ILE A 411 12.35 2.51 17.89
C ILE A 411 13.37 1.52 17.31
N LYS A 412 13.73 0.47 18.07
CA LYS A 412 14.69 -0.57 17.64
C LYS A 412 14.24 -1.30 16.38
N SER A 413 12.93 -1.46 16.18
CA SER A 413 12.36 -2.17 15.03
C SER A 413 12.11 -1.29 13.79
N GLY A 414 12.39 0.02 13.86
CA GLY A 414 12.24 0.96 12.74
C GLY A 414 10.80 1.08 12.22
N LYS A 415 9.78 0.80 13.04
CA LYS A 415 8.37 0.73 12.59
C LYS A 415 7.67 2.07 12.51
N LEU A 416 8.21 3.09 13.17
CA LEU A 416 7.74 4.46 13.02
C LEU A 416 8.30 5.10 11.76
N LEU A 417 7.51 5.98 11.17
CA LEU A 417 8.01 6.95 10.21
C LEU A 417 8.96 7.90 10.94
N ASP A 418 10.20 7.99 10.48
CA ASP A 418 11.09 9.07 10.86
C ASP A 418 10.61 10.36 10.17
N GLN A 419 9.84 11.15 10.91
CA GLN A 419 9.31 12.43 10.44
C GLN A 419 10.41 13.46 10.19
N SER A 420 11.57 13.32 10.85
CA SER A 420 12.71 14.22 10.74
C SER A 420 13.55 13.95 9.50
N ALA A 421 13.57 12.70 9.04
CA ALA A 421 14.33 12.32 7.85
C ALA A 421 13.62 12.62 6.51
N GLY A 422 12.35 13.06 6.52
CA GLY A 422 11.62 13.38 5.29
C GLY A 422 11.37 12.19 4.34
N ARG A 423 11.58 10.95 4.80
CA ARG A 423 11.60 9.73 3.99
C ARG A 423 10.20 9.32 3.52
N ALA A 424 10.08 8.93 2.25
CA ALA A 424 8.81 8.54 1.64
C ALA A 424 8.72 7.01 1.49
N GLU A 425 7.70 6.38 2.09
CA GLU A 425 7.51 4.92 2.00
C GLU A 425 6.70 4.46 0.78
N ILE A 426 6.13 5.40 0.03
CA ILE A 426 5.30 5.11 -1.15
C ILE A 426 5.67 6.12 -2.22
N GLY A 427 5.63 5.67 -3.46
CA GLY A 427 6.25 6.33 -4.59
C GLY A 427 7.69 5.84 -4.81
N ILE A 428 8.28 6.36 -5.89
CA ILE A 428 9.60 5.97 -6.37
C ILE A 428 10.71 6.41 -5.42
N ALA A 429 10.47 7.35 -4.52
CA ALA A 429 11.43 7.68 -3.46
C ALA A 429 11.69 6.50 -2.49
N SER A 430 10.74 5.57 -2.31
CA SER A 430 11.03 4.32 -1.59
C SER A 430 12.03 3.44 -2.32
N PHE A 431 12.17 3.58 -3.65
CA PHE A 431 13.16 2.88 -4.47
C PHE A 431 14.58 3.38 -4.13
N TYR A 432 14.81 4.69 -4.14
CA TYR A 432 16.10 5.31 -3.85
C TYR A 432 16.50 5.23 -2.37
N ASP A 433 15.55 5.40 -1.45
CA ASP A 433 15.83 5.27 -0.01
C ASP A 433 16.14 3.81 0.37
N THR A 434 15.49 2.82 -0.26
CA THR A 434 15.83 1.40 -0.04
C THR A 434 17.16 1.06 -0.71
N HIS A 435 17.51 1.64 -1.87
CA HIS A 435 18.87 1.51 -2.44
C HIS A 435 19.93 2.14 -1.55
N LYS A 436 19.67 3.32 -1.00
CA LYS A 436 20.54 3.95 -0.02
C LYS A 436 20.63 3.12 1.26
N GLU A 437 19.54 2.51 1.71
CA GLU A 437 19.52 1.67 2.90
C GLU A 437 20.23 0.32 2.69
N ASP A 438 20.07 -0.31 1.53
CA ASP A 438 20.80 -1.53 1.16
C ASP A 438 22.28 -1.24 0.96
N TRP A 439 22.62 -0.12 0.29
CA TRP A 439 24.00 0.37 0.16
C TRP A 439 24.60 0.78 1.51
N ASP A 440 23.86 1.50 2.36
CA ASP A 440 24.30 1.86 3.71
C ASP A 440 24.45 0.58 4.56
N ARG A 441 23.60 -0.43 4.40
CA ARG A 441 23.76 -1.73 5.08
C ARG A 441 24.98 -2.48 4.59
N GLU A 442 25.21 -2.57 3.28
CA GLU A 442 26.38 -3.20 2.68
C GLU A 442 27.68 -2.50 3.12
N ASN A 443 27.70 -1.16 3.11
CA ASN A 443 28.83 -0.37 3.58
C ASN A 443 28.97 -0.32 5.11
N MET A 444 27.88 -0.53 5.87
CA MET A 444 27.94 -0.72 7.32
C MET A 444 28.44 -2.13 7.67
N THR A 445 28.11 -3.17 6.89
CA THR A 445 28.71 -4.50 7.08
C THR A 445 30.22 -4.49 6.83
N ASP A 446 30.71 -3.67 5.90
CA ASP A 446 32.15 -3.48 5.68
C ASP A 446 32.82 -2.60 6.74
N LYS A 447 32.09 -1.66 7.37
CA LYS A 447 32.64 -0.83 8.46
C LYS A 447 32.70 -1.51 9.82
N TYR A 448 31.96 -2.60 10.05
CA TYR A 448 31.95 -3.32 11.33
C TYR A 448 32.74 -4.64 11.33
N SER A 449 33.42 -5.00 10.25
CA SER A 449 34.28 -6.19 10.22
C SER A 449 35.67 -6.00 10.81
N HIS A 450 36.09 -4.77 11.17
CA HIS A 450 37.38 -4.54 11.85
C HIS A 450 37.26 -3.74 13.16
N ARG A 451 37.35 -4.53 14.26
CA ARG A 451 37.73 -4.18 15.64
C ARG A 451 36.69 -3.44 16.50
N ILE A 452 35.92 -4.23 17.24
CA ILE A 452 35.74 -3.96 18.67
C ILE A 452 37.01 -4.44 19.38
N SER A 453 37.71 -3.54 20.08
CA SER A 453 38.42 -3.92 21.30
C SER A 453 37.81 -3.15 22.47
N ILE A 454 36.95 -3.85 23.22
CA ILE A 454 36.57 -3.46 24.57
C ILE A 454 37.79 -3.70 25.46
N ARG A 455 38.22 -2.69 26.21
CA ARG A 455 38.74 -2.88 27.57
C ARG A 455 38.01 -1.91 28.50
N ALA A 456 37.33 -2.50 29.48
CA ALA A 456 36.65 -1.82 30.57
C ALA A 456 37.65 -1.37 31.65
N GLY A 457 37.30 -0.32 32.42
CA GLY A 457 37.75 -0.20 33.83
C GLY A 457 38.10 1.19 34.38
N LYS A 458 37.13 1.78 35.12
CA LYS A 458 37.17 2.60 36.36
C LYS A 458 37.93 3.97 36.48
N ILE A 459 37.13 4.96 36.92
CA ILE A 459 37.28 5.96 38.03
C ILE A 459 38.59 6.78 38.16
N GLY A 460 38.44 8.11 38.16
CA GLY A 460 39.23 9.06 38.98
C GLY A 460 40.41 9.78 38.31
N ARG A 461 40.37 11.13 38.26
CA ARG A 461 41.52 12.04 38.00
C ARG A 461 42.57 11.89 39.14
N PRO A 462 43.90 12.06 38.91
CA PRO A 462 44.61 13.35 38.70
C PRO A 462 45.76 13.26 37.65
N ARG A 463 46.37 14.31 37.08
CA ARG A 463 46.77 15.66 37.51
C ARG A 463 46.46 16.68 36.41
#